data_AF-A0A9P5SLG7-F1
#
_entry.id   AF-A0A9P5SLG7-F1
#
_cell.length_a   1.000
_cell.length_b   1.000
_cell.length_c   1.000
_cell.angle_alpha   90.00
_cell.angle_beta   90.00
_cell.angle_gamma   90.00
#
_symmetry.space_group_name_H-M   'P 1'
#
loop_
_entity.id
_entity.type
_entity.pdbx_description
1 polymer ?
#
loop_
_entity_poly.entity_id
_entity_poly.type
_entity_poly.pdbx_seq_one_letter_code
_entity_poly.pdbx_strand_id
1 'polypeptide(L)'
;MAKGLRSKSARKYRAIKRETIFGPVETARVHRLAERLKKDAEGPKTSELEALARGEEKMEVEKDVEMVDEDKKISTSGRKDANHAKHKMAKEDRKKKNKTKLSKREMKKKSTFFRFHK
;
A
#
# COMPACT_ATOMS: atom_id res chain seq x y z
N MET A 1 -4.50 -0.57 41.23
CA MET A 1 -4.00 -1.06 39.93
C MET A 1 -4.26 -0.03 38.84
N ALA A 2 -3.24 0.33 38.06
CA ALA A 2 -3.45 1.12 36.85
C ALA A 2 -4.32 0.35 35.84
N LYS A 3 -5.10 1.06 35.04
CA LYS A 3 -5.91 0.45 33.98
C LYS A 3 -4.99 0.03 32.82
N GLY A 4 -5.12 -1.21 32.35
CA GLY A 4 -4.35 -1.70 31.20
C GLY A 4 -4.71 -1.01 29.88
N LEU A 5 -3.81 -1.11 28.89
CA LEU A 5 -3.95 -0.48 27.56
C LEU A 5 -5.28 -0.80 26.85
N ARG A 6 -5.76 -2.05 27.01
CA ARG A 6 -6.97 -2.59 26.38
C ARG A 6 -8.23 -2.46 27.25
N SER A 7 -8.13 -1.82 28.42
CA SER A 7 -9.28 -1.63 29.31
C SER A 7 -10.39 -0.85 28.62
N LYS A 8 -11.65 -1.23 28.89
CA LYS A 8 -12.83 -0.61 28.26
C LYS A 8 -12.89 0.90 28.52
N SER A 9 -12.59 1.33 29.76
CA SER A 9 -12.58 2.73 30.15
C SER A 9 -11.53 3.55 29.37
N ALA A 10 -10.29 3.07 29.28
CA ALA A 10 -9.23 3.77 28.54
C ALA A 10 -9.53 3.84 27.04
N ARG A 11 -10.10 2.77 26.46
CA ARG A 11 -10.51 2.77 25.04
C ARG A 11 -11.64 3.77 24.76
N LYS A 12 -12.67 3.80 25.61
CA LYS A 12 -13.80 4.74 25.47
C LYS A 12 -13.31 6.20 25.54
N TYR A 13 -12.45 6.51 26.50
CA TYR A 13 -11.86 7.84 26.62
C TYR A 13 -11.05 8.25 25.38
N ARG A 14 -10.24 7.34 24.83
CA ARG A 14 -9.51 7.60 23.58
C ARG A 14 -10.43 7.78 22.38
N ALA A 15 -11.53 7.03 22.29
CA ALA A 15 -12.52 7.18 21.22
C ALA A 15 -13.12 8.60 21.25
N ILE A 16 -13.54 9.06 22.43
CA ILE A 16 -14.07 10.42 22.62
C ILE A 16 -13.05 11.46 22.15
N LYS A 17 -11.78 11.35 22.58
CA LYS A 17 -10.73 12.30 22.14
C LYS A 17 -10.50 12.29 20.64
N ARG A 18 -10.57 11.12 19.99
CA ARG A 18 -10.42 11.01 18.53
C ARG A 18 -11.55 11.74 17.81
N GLU A 19 -12.77 11.67 18.30
CA GLU A 19 -13.91 12.34 17.69
C GLU A 19 -13.90 13.85 17.98
N THR A 20 -13.64 14.26 19.22
CA THR A 20 -13.84 15.65 19.64
C THR A 20 -12.63 16.55 19.37
N ILE A 21 -11.41 16.04 19.53
CA ILE A 21 -10.20 16.87 19.47
C ILE A 21 -9.43 16.59 18.18
N PHE A 22 -9.12 15.32 17.90
CA PHE A 22 -8.22 14.97 16.79
C PHE A 22 -8.92 14.95 15.43
N GLY A 23 -10.15 14.44 15.39
CA GLY A 23 -10.98 14.35 14.18
C GLY A 23 -11.10 15.66 13.40
N PRO A 24 -11.57 16.76 14.01
CA PRO A 24 -11.71 18.03 13.28
C PRO A 24 -10.37 18.60 12.77
N VAL A 25 -9.27 18.36 13.49
CA VAL A 25 -7.94 18.81 13.07
C VAL A 25 -7.45 18.01 11.87
N GLU A 26 -7.67 16.70 11.88
CA GLU A 26 -7.31 15.79 10.79
C GLU A 26 -8.12 16.10 9.53
N THR A 27 -9.44 16.29 9.64
CA THR A 27 -10.29 16.63 8.49
C THR A 27 -9.91 17.97 7.88
N ALA A 28 -9.66 19.00 8.69
CA ALA A 28 -9.19 20.30 8.21
C ALA A 28 -7.82 20.21 7.50
N ARG A 29 -6.93 19.31 7.94
CA ARG A 29 -5.66 19.06 7.25
C ARG A 29 -5.88 18.40 5.89
N VAL A 30 -6.76 17.41 5.81
CA VAL A 30 -7.10 16.74 4.54
C VAL A 30 -7.68 17.74 3.55
N HIS A 31 -8.57 18.62 3.99
CA HIS A 31 -9.13 19.67 3.13
C HIS A 31 -8.05 20.59 2.55
N ARG A 32 -7.14 21.08 3.40
CA ARG A 32 -6.02 21.94 2.96
C ARG A 32 -5.10 21.24 1.95
N LEU A 33 -4.80 19.97 2.16
CA LEU A 33 -3.98 19.19 1.23
C LEU A 33 -4.71 18.99 -0.10
N ALA A 34 -6.00 18.67 -0.06
CA ALA A 34 -6.80 18.53 -1.27
C ALA A 34 -6.88 19.83 -2.08
N GLU A 35 -7.02 20.99 -1.42
CA GLU A 35 -6.99 22.29 -2.08
C GLU A 35 -5.63 22.58 -2.73
N ARG A 36 -4.53 22.27 -2.05
CA ARG A 36 -3.18 22.42 -2.61
C ARG A 36 -2.99 21.54 -3.84
N LEU A 37 -3.38 20.27 -3.75
CA LEU A 37 -3.29 19.35 -4.87
C LEU A 37 -4.13 19.81 -6.08
N LYS A 38 -5.31 20.40 -5.85
CA LYS A 38 -6.12 21.00 -6.92
C LYS A 38 -5.41 22.18 -7.58
N LYS A 39 -4.84 23.09 -6.77
CA LYS A 39 -4.07 24.24 -7.28
C LYS A 39 -2.85 23.78 -8.09
N ASP A 40 -2.11 22.80 -7.60
CA ASP A 40 -0.95 22.25 -8.29
C ASP A 40 -1.34 21.57 -9.61
N ALA A 41 -2.50 20.87 -9.64
CA ALA A 41 -3.01 20.21 -10.83
C ALA A 41 -3.58 21.17 -11.89
N GLU A 42 -4.11 22.32 -11.48
CA GLU A 42 -4.58 23.38 -12.40
C GLU A 42 -3.40 24.06 -13.15
N GLY A 43 -2.16 23.82 -12.73
CA GLY A 43 -0.97 24.49 -13.27
C GLY A 43 -0.92 25.97 -12.88
N PRO A 44 0.19 26.68 -13.16
CA PRO A 44 0.27 28.10 -12.88
C PRO A 44 -0.78 28.82 -13.72
N LYS A 45 -1.68 29.56 -13.06
CA LYS A 45 -2.69 30.35 -13.74
C LYS A 45 -1.98 31.33 -14.67
N THR A 46 -2.56 31.65 -15.81
CA THR A 46 -1.93 32.51 -16.83
C THR A 46 -1.40 33.84 -16.26
N SER A 47 -2.04 34.37 -15.23
CA SER A 47 -1.57 35.55 -14.47
C SER A 47 -0.29 35.33 -13.64
N GLU A 48 -0.08 34.12 -13.10
CA GLU A 48 1.12 33.74 -12.36
C GLU A 48 2.28 33.43 -13.32
N LEU A 49 1.99 32.86 -14.49
CA LEU A 49 2.97 32.74 -15.58
C LEU A 49 3.41 34.12 -16.11
N GLU A 50 2.47 35.08 -16.24
CA GLU A 50 2.81 36.45 -16.63
C GLU A 50 3.64 37.19 -15.57
N ALA A 51 3.39 36.93 -14.27
CA ALA A 51 4.21 37.49 -13.18
C ALA A 51 5.61 36.85 -13.12
N LEU A 52 5.73 35.54 -13.33
CA LEU A 52 7.03 34.87 -13.49
C LEU A 52 7.80 35.37 -14.72
N ALA A 53 7.10 35.62 -15.83
CA ALA A 53 7.70 36.19 -17.04
C ALA A 53 8.16 37.65 -16.89
N ARG A 54 7.61 38.38 -15.90
CA ARG A 54 8.03 39.76 -15.56
C ARG A 54 9.18 39.83 -14.55
N GLY A 55 9.69 38.70 -14.06
CA GLY A 55 10.95 38.66 -13.32
C GLY A 55 10.91 39.20 -11.88
N GLU A 56 9.77 39.14 -11.20
CA GLU A 56 9.73 39.43 -9.76
C GLU A 56 10.13 38.15 -8.97
N GLU A 57 11.39 38.13 -8.55
CA GLU A 57 12.06 37.01 -7.88
C GLU A 57 11.35 36.55 -6.59
N LYS A 58 11.13 35.23 -6.48
CA LYS A 58 11.17 34.54 -5.18
C LYS A 58 12.26 33.47 -5.22
N MET A 59 13.27 33.76 -4.43
CA MET A 59 14.50 33.03 -4.13
C MET A 59 14.25 31.59 -3.60
N GLU A 60 15.23 30.72 -3.88
CA GLU A 60 15.58 29.44 -3.23
C GLU A 60 14.71 28.18 -3.43
N VAL A 61 15.25 27.20 -4.18
CA VAL A 61 15.25 25.76 -3.81
C VAL A 61 16.51 25.09 -4.39
N GLU A 62 17.55 24.88 -3.57
CA GLU A 62 18.55 23.84 -3.84
C GLU A 62 17.87 22.47 -3.69
N LYS A 63 17.99 21.65 -4.73
CA LYS A 63 17.30 20.37 -4.86
C LYS A 63 18.31 19.28 -5.16
N ASP A 64 19.25 19.07 -4.25
CA ASP A 64 20.17 17.93 -4.33
C ASP A 64 19.49 16.69 -3.75
N VAL A 65 18.83 15.94 -4.64
CA VAL A 65 18.56 14.51 -4.45
C VAL A 65 19.10 13.79 -5.68
N GLU A 66 20.41 13.55 -5.67
CA GLU A 66 21.05 12.61 -6.59
C GLU A 66 20.60 11.18 -6.23
N MET A 67 19.55 10.70 -6.90
CA MET A 67 19.21 9.27 -6.94
C MET A 67 19.93 8.66 -8.14
N VAL A 68 21.18 8.24 -7.92
CA VAL A 68 21.88 7.36 -8.86
C VAL A 68 21.44 5.92 -8.56
N ASP A 69 20.30 5.52 -9.11
CA ASP A 69 19.95 4.12 -9.26
C ASP A 69 20.35 3.69 -10.67
N GLU A 70 21.46 2.95 -10.75
CA GLU A 70 21.92 2.32 -11.99
C GLU A 70 20.77 1.54 -12.66
N ASP A 71 20.47 1.93 -13.89
CA ASP A 71 19.45 1.34 -14.75
C ASP A 71 19.74 -0.15 -15.02
N LYS A 72 19.34 -1.03 -14.09
CA LYS A 72 19.04 -2.41 -14.45
C LYS A 72 17.89 -2.33 -15.43
N LYS A 73 18.19 -2.56 -16.71
CA LYS A 73 17.26 -2.62 -17.83
C LYS A 73 16.23 -3.74 -17.59
N ILE A 74 15.24 -3.47 -16.76
CA ILE A 74 14.07 -4.33 -16.58
C ILE A 74 13.26 -4.13 -17.85
N SER A 75 13.23 -5.15 -18.71
CA SER A 75 12.37 -5.16 -19.89
C SER A 75 10.90 -5.20 -19.44
N THR A 76 10.30 -4.03 -19.28
CA THR A 76 8.88 -3.83 -18.95
C THR A 76 7.99 -3.85 -20.20
N SER A 77 8.57 -3.98 -21.39
CA SER A 77 7.85 -3.99 -22.68
C SER A 77 7.16 -5.32 -23.02
N GLY A 78 7.21 -6.33 -22.15
CA GLY A 78 6.44 -7.56 -22.31
C GLY A 78 4.96 -7.37 -21.92
N ARG A 79 4.02 -7.79 -22.78
CA ARG A 79 2.58 -7.85 -22.42
C ARG A 79 2.41 -8.64 -21.13
N LYS A 80 1.72 -8.09 -20.13
CA LYS A 80 1.44 -8.72 -18.81
C LYS A 80 0.91 -10.17 -18.94
N ASP A 81 0.24 -10.47 -20.04
CA ASP A 81 -0.35 -11.79 -20.31
C ASP A 81 0.69 -12.88 -20.66
N ALA A 82 1.85 -12.50 -21.18
CA ALA A 82 2.85 -13.44 -21.69
C ALA A 82 3.47 -14.31 -20.58
N ASN A 83 3.64 -13.74 -19.39
CA ASN A 83 4.24 -14.43 -18.24
C ASN A 83 3.19 -15.10 -17.35
N HIS A 84 1.92 -14.68 -17.42
CA HIS A 84 0.85 -15.28 -16.62
C HIS A 84 0.58 -16.73 -17.03
N ALA A 85 0.50 -17.02 -18.33
CA ALA A 85 0.30 -18.37 -18.85
C ALA A 85 1.45 -19.31 -18.46
N LYS A 86 2.70 -18.86 -18.63
CA LYS A 86 3.91 -19.62 -18.26
C LYS A 86 3.98 -19.89 -16.75
N HIS A 87 3.68 -18.89 -15.92
CA HIS A 87 3.68 -19.03 -14.47
C HIS A 87 2.55 -19.96 -13.97
N LYS A 88 1.37 -19.89 -14.60
CA LYS A 88 0.24 -20.79 -14.30
C LYS A 88 0.58 -22.25 -14.63
N MET A 89 1.10 -22.51 -15.83
CA MET A 89 1.52 -23.86 -16.27
C MET A 89 2.62 -24.41 -15.35
N ALA A 90 3.66 -23.62 -15.05
CA ALA A 90 4.74 -24.04 -14.14
C ALA A 90 4.24 -24.35 -12.71
N LYS A 91 3.24 -23.62 -12.21
CA LYS A 91 2.62 -23.88 -10.90
C LYS A 91 1.81 -25.17 -10.90
N GLU A 92 1.08 -25.44 -11.98
CA GLU A 92 0.34 -26.70 -12.15
C GLU A 92 1.28 -27.91 -12.26
N ASP A 93 2.39 -27.78 -12.99
CA ASP A 93 3.39 -28.85 -13.11
C ASP A 93 4.12 -29.10 -11.80
N ARG A 94 4.45 -28.06 -11.02
CA ARG A 94 4.96 -28.23 -9.64
C ARG A 94 3.97 -28.94 -8.74
N LYS A 95 2.67 -28.64 -8.83
CA LYS A 95 1.62 -29.35 -8.07
C LYS A 95 1.51 -30.81 -8.49
N LYS A 96 1.61 -31.12 -9.78
CA LYS A 96 1.60 -32.50 -10.31
C LYS A 96 2.83 -33.28 -9.86
N LYS A 97 4.02 -32.68 -9.91
CA LYS A 97 5.28 -33.28 -9.44
C LYS A 97 5.28 -33.49 -7.92
N ASN A 98 4.64 -32.58 -7.18
CA ASN A 98 4.46 -32.70 -5.73
C ASN A 98 3.29 -33.62 -5.32
N LYS A 99 2.67 -34.38 -6.25
CA LYS A 99 1.65 -35.41 -5.96
C LYS A 99 2.23 -36.64 -5.24
N THR A 100 3.51 -36.64 -4.85
CA THR A 100 4.00 -37.47 -3.74
C THR A 100 3.35 -37.12 -2.39
N LYS A 101 2.57 -36.02 -2.31
CA LYS A 101 1.62 -35.80 -1.22
C LYS A 101 0.31 -36.52 -1.51
N LEU A 102 0.22 -37.75 -0.98
CA LEU A 102 -0.95 -38.60 -0.74
C LEU A 102 -2.25 -38.15 -1.41
N SER A 103 -2.76 -38.96 -2.32
CA SER A 103 -4.08 -38.81 -2.93
C SER A 103 -5.15 -38.52 -1.87
N LYS A 104 -6.23 -37.81 -2.21
CA LYS A 104 -7.36 -37.52 -1.28
C LYS A 104 -7.88 -38.79 -0.57
N ARG A 105 -7.73 -39.96 -1.21
CA ARG A 105 -8.08 -41.28 -0.67
C ARG A 105 -7.14 -41.73 0.47
N GLU A 106 -5.85 -41.46 0.34
CA GLU A 106 -4.83 -41.75 1.36
C GLU A 106 -4.89 -40.75 2.54
N MET A 107 -5.23 -39.48 2.28
CA MET A 107 -5.51 -38.49 3.33
C MET A 107 -6.72 -38.90 4.19
N LYS A 108 -7.80 -39.42 3.56
CA LYS A 108 -8.97 -39.96 4.29
C LYS A 108 -8.61 -41.16 5.17
N LYS A 109 -7.83 -42.13 4.65
CA LYS A 109 -7.38 -43.31 5.41
C LYS A 109 -6.55 -42.93 6.65
N LYS A 110 -5.67 -41.92 6.55
CA LYS A 110 -4.92 -41.41 7.71
C LYS A 110 -5.80 -40.67 8.72
N SER A 111 -6.79 -39.89 8.25
CA SER A 111 -7.71 -39.17 9.14
C SER A 111 -8.63 -40.08 9.96
N THR A 112 -8.99 -41.24 9.42
CA THR A 112 -9.82 -42.23 10.14
C THR A 112 -8.99 -43.06 11.13
N PHE A 113 -7.71 -43.32 10.83
CA PHE A 113 -6.82 -44.07 11.73
C PHE A 113 -6.54 -43.33 13.04
N PHE A 114 -6.36 -42.00 12.98
CA PHE A 114 -6.14 -41.15 14.17
C PHE A 114 -7.41 -40.86 14.99
N ARG A 115 -8.60 -41.25 14.51
CA ARG A 115 -9.87 -40.97 15.19
C ARG A 115 -10.35 -42.12 16.09
N PHE A 116 -9.79 -43.32 15.93
CA PHE A 116 -10.19 -44.53 16.64
C PHE A 116 -9.19 -45.03 17.69
N HIS A 117 -8.02 -44.39 17.82
CA HIS A 117 -6.98 -44.77 18.79
C HIS A 117 -6.74 -43.67 19.83
N LYS A 118 -7.79 -43.20 20.48
CA LYS A 118 -7.69 -42.39 21.70
C LYS A 118 -8.73 -42.84 22.70
#